data_AF-A0A7I9UV44-F1
#
_entry.id   AF-A0A7I9UV44-F1
#
_cell.length_a   1.000
_cell.length_b   1.000
_cell.length_c   1.000
_cell.angle_alpha   90.00
_cell.angle_beta   90.00
_cell.angle_gamma   90.00
#
_symmetry.space_group_name_H-M   'P 1'
#
loop_
_entity.id
_entity.type
_entity.pdbx_description
1 polymer ?
#
loop_
_entity_poly.entity_id
_entity_poly.type
_entity_poly.pdbx_seq_one_letter_code
_entity_poly.pdbx_strand_id
1 'polypeptide(L)'
;MEISRRRVIGAGAAAAALTGAAVAGGAAGRATAPDAVHVGSVAFRGKRQAGIVTEAQDRLHFVAFDVVTDDKAELAALLRAWTTAAERMTRGEETTPNGAVGLGQYSPPADTGEALGLPASNLTLTIGFGPGLFGPTPLKPDRRDRFGLAARRPAALVDLPAFPRERIDPNRSGGDICVQACADDPQVAVHAVRNLARMGFGVVAVRWSQLGFGRTSSTTRSQSTPRNLFGFKDGTANLRAEDTALLDEWVWVDDRDNPARPTG
;
A
#
# COMPACT_ATOMS: atom_id res chain seq x y z
N MET A 1 -17.58 -24.33 47.11
CA MET A 1 -18.28 -23.04 46.96
C MET A 1 -18.21 -22.66 45.50
N GLU A 2 -19.16 -23.17 44.72
CA GLU A 2 -19.29 -22.91 43.29
C GLU A 2 -20.52 -22.04 43.09
N ILE A 3 -20.36 -20.87 42.48
CA ILE A 3 -21.47 -19.99 42.12
C ILE A 3 -21.49 -19.86 40.60
N SER A 4 -22.58 -20.38 40.02
CA SER A 4 -22.84 -20.52 38.60
C SER A 4 -23.36 -19.22 37.96
N ARG A 5 -22.92 -18.98 36.71
CA ARG A 5 -23.01 -17.73 35.91
C ARG A 5 -24.40 -17.36 35.37
N ARG A 6 -25.51 -17.80 35.99
CA ARG A 6 -26.86 -17.71 35.38
C ARG A 6 -27.84 -16.70 35.99
N ARG A 7 -27.37 -15.68 36.72
CA ARG A 7 -28.24 -14.70 37.41
C ARG A 7 -28.09 -13.22 37.02
N VAL A 8 -27.39 -12.87 35.94
CA VAL A 8 -27.17 -11.44 35.59
C VAL A 8 -27.92 -10.98 34.32
N ILE A 9 -28.75 -11.83 33.71
CA ILE A 9 -29.61 -11.41 32.60
C ILE A 9 -31.07 -11.57 33.04
N GLY A 10 -31.61 -10.53 33.67
CA GLY A 10 -32.97 -10.56 34.20
C GLY A 10 -33.32 -9.33 35.04
N ALA A 11 -32.99 -8.13 34.56
CA ALA A 11 -33.50 -6.90 35.16
C ALA A 11 -33.68 -5.86 34.06
N GLY A 12 -34.93 -5.64 33.62
CA GLY A 12 -35.24 -4.60 32.65
C GLY A 12 -36.60 -4.71 31.98
N ALA A 13 -37.69 -4.91 32.74
CA ALA A 13 -39.05 -4.71 32.23
C ALA A 13 -40.00 -4.25 33.36
N ALA A 14 -40.39 -2.96 33.33
CA ALA A 14 -41.64 -2.35 33.81
C ALA A 14 -41.42 -0.80 33.87
N ALA A 15 -41.84 -0.02 32.87
CA ALA A 15 -43.20 0.49 32.59
C ALA A 15 -43.65 1.65 33.51
N ALA A 16 -43.76 2.86 32.96
CA ALA A 16 -44.75 3.87 33.34
C ALA A 16 -44.97 4.84 32.16
N ALA A 17 -46.21 4.90 31.69
CA ALA A 17 -46.68 5.70 30.57
C ALA A 17 -47.12 7.10 31.03
N LEU A 18 -46.88 8.13 30.20
CA LEU A 18 -47.69 9.34 30.16
C LEU A 18 -47.93 9.76 28.71
N THR A 19 -49.20 10.01 28.43
CA THR A 19 -49.85 10.28 27.14
C THR A 19 -49.64 11.70 26.63
N GLY A 20 -49.45 11.87 25.32
CA GLY A 20 -49.59 13.16 24.61
C GLY A 20 -49.68 12.95 23.10
N ALA A 21 -50.77 13.42 22.49
CA ALA A 21 -51.13 13.17 21.10
C ALA A 21 -50.47 14.15 20.10
N ALA A 22 -50.27 13.65 18.88
CA ALA A 22 -50.60 14.28 17.59
C ALA A 22 -49.46 14.55 16.57
N VAL A 23 -49.77 14.11 15.34
CA VAL A 23 -49.37 14.59 13.99
C VAL A 23 -48.04 14.14 13.36
N ALA A 24 -48.21 13.36 12.29
CA ALA A 24 -47.44 13.21 11.05
C ALA A 24 -45.97 13.68 10.98
N GLY A 25 -45.10 12.76 10.56
CA GLY A 25 -43.76 13.09 10.07
C GLY A 25 -42.92 11.85 9.82
N GLY A 26 -43.13 11.21 8.67
CA GLY A 26 -42.21 10.19 8.17
C GLY A 26 -40.84 10.82 7.89
N ALA A 27 -39.92 10.66 8.83
CA ALA A 27 -38.50 10.87 8.61
C ALA A 27 -37.80 9.60 9.08
N ALA A 28 -37.70 8.63 8.18
CA ALA A 28 -36.72 7.56 8.31
C ALA A 28 -35.37 8.24 8.56
N GLY A 29 -34.82 8.02 9.77
CA GLY A 29 -33.50 8.50 10.11
C GLY A 29 -32.51 7.94 9.08
N ARG A 30 -32.07 8.80 8.16
CA ARG A 30 -30.77 8.60 7.53
C ARG A 30 -29.78 8.68 8.67
N ALA A 31 -29.31 7.53 9.12
CA ALA A 31 -28.04 7.43 9.81
C ALA A 31 -27.02 8.04 8.85
N THR A 32 -26.74 9.33 9.01
CA THR A 32 -25.48 9.90 8.53
C THR A 32 -24.42 9.10 9.26
N ALA A 33 -23.74 8.22 8.54
CA ALA A 33 -22.50 7.63 9.03
C ALA A 33 -21.66 8.80 9.57
N PRO A 34 -21.16 8.73 10.82
CA PRO A 34 -20.26 9.77 11.30
C PRO A 34 -19.14 9.89 10.28
N ASP A 35 -18.75 11.12 9.93
CA ASP A 35 -17.55 11.36 9.12
C ASP A 35 -16.46 10.46 9.67
N ALA A 36 -16.03 9.49 8.87
CA ALA A 36 -15.07 8.51 9.29
C ALA A 36 -13.80 9.29 9.63
N VAL A 37 -13.56 9.50 10.92
CA VAL A 37 -12.24 9.87 11.38
C VAL A 37 -11.36 8.74 10.87
N HIS A 38 -10.49 9.05 9.90
CA HIS A 38 -9.60 8.10 9.27
C HIS A 38 -8.53 7.68 10.29
N VAL A 39 -8.95 6.94 11.32
CA VAL A 39 -8.11 6.43 12.41
C VAL A 39 -7.10 5.49 11.78
N GLY A 40 -5.82 5.77 12.03
CA GLY A 40 -4.72 5.04 11.42
C GLY A 40 -4.64 5.26 9.90
N SER A 41 -4.72 6.51 9.42
CA SER A 41 -4.38 6.83 8.03
C SER A 41 -3.05 7.57 7.95
N VAL A 42 -2.26 7.26 6.92
CA VAL A 42 -1.01 7.96 6.61
C VAL A 42 -1.25 8.86 5.41
N ALA A 43 -0.73 10.10 5.46
CA ALA A 43 -0.86 11.02 4.33
C ALA A 43 -0.20 10.44 3.06
N PHE A 44 -1.00 10.22 2.03
CA PHE A 44 -0.52 9.72 0.73
C PHE A 44 0.25 10.78 -0.07
N ARG A 45 -0.22 12.04 -0.02
CA ARG A 45 0.37 13.16 -0.75
C ARG A 45 1.47 13.81 0.09
N GLY A 46 2.60 14.09 -0.55
CA GLY A 46 3.75 14.77 0.06
C GLY A 46 4.89 14.94 -0.95
N LYS A 47 5.97 15.60 -0.54
CA LYS A 47 7.19 15.74 -1.37
C LYS A 47 7.84 14.37 -1.66
N ARG A 48 7.69 13.42 -0.73
CA ARG A 48 8.27 12.07 -0.76
C ARG A 48 7.14 11.07 -0.51
N GLN A 49 7.22 9.92 -1.15
CA GLN A 49 6.25 8.85 -0.90
C GLN A 49 6.31 8.41 0.56
N ALA A 50 5.15 8.11 1.14
CA ALA A 50 5.06 7.43 2.44
C ALA A 50 5.61 5.99 2.34
N GLY A 51 5.82 5.34 3.49
CA GLY A 51 6.34 3.96 3.56
C GLY A 51 7.86 3.83 3.43
N ILE A 52 8.60 4.95 3.47
CA ILE A 52 10.06 4.98 3.48
C ILE A 52 10.57 5.39 4.88
N VAL A 53 10.32 6.64 5.28
CA VAL A 53 10.64 7.16 6.62
C VAL A 53 9.43 7.21 7.54
N THR A 54 8.24 6.93 7.01
CA THR A 54 7.03 6.75 7.82
C THR A 54 7.27 5.68 8.87
N GLU A 55 6.58 5.80 10.01
CA GLU A 55 6.56 4.78 11.04
C GLU A 55 6.31 3.38 10.43
N ALA A 56 7.22 2.43 10.69
CA ALA A 56 7.15 1.10 10.09
C ALA A 56 5.95 0.30 10.63
N GLN A 57 5.08 -0.17 9.74
CA GLN A 57 3.87 -0.93 10.06
C GLN A 57 4.15 -2.43 10.26
N ASP A 58 3.18 -3.14 10.84
CA ASP A 58 3.37 -4.54 11.27
C ASP A 58 3.42 -5.59 10.15
N ARG A 59 2.88 -5.27 8.96
CA ARG A 59 2.69 -6.23 7.86
C ARG A 59 3.15 -5.64 6.54
N LEU A 60 3.62 -6.52 5.67
CA LEU A 60 4.06 -6.20 4.31
C LEU A 60 3.40 -7.15 3.32
N HIS A 61 2.92 -6.59 2.21
CA HIS A 61 2.75 -7.30 0.95
C HIS A 61 3.56 -6.56 -0.12
N PHE A 62 4.67 -7.16 -0.53
CA PHE A 62 5.49 -6.66 -1.61
C PHE A 62 5.15 -7.39 -2.90
N VAL A 63 5.03 -6.66 -4.00
CA VAL A 63 4.78 -7.24 -5.32
C VAL A 63 5.68 -6.60 -6.36
N ALA A 64 6.21 -7.42 -7.26
CA ALA A 64 6.88 -6.98 -8.47
C ALA A 64 6.01 -7.34 -9.69
N PHE A 65 5.90 -6.39 -10.60
CA PHE A 65 5.16 -6.51 -11.85
C PHE A 65 6.11 -6.45 -13.05
N ASP A 66 5.84 -7.26 -14.05
CA ASP A 66 6.36 -7.07 -15.41
C ASP A 66 5.32 -6.27 -16.22
N VAL A 67 5.74 -5.20 -16.89
CA VAL A 67 4.88 -4.50 -17.87
C VAL A 67 4.83 -5.36 -19.12
N VAL A 68 3.62 -5.67 -19.57
CA VAL A 68 3.36 -6.54 -20.73
C VAL A 68 2.88 -5.78 -21.97
N THR A 69 2.33 -4.57 -21.80
CA THR A 69 2.03 -3.69 -22.94
C THR A 69 3.31 -3.10 -23.55
N ASP A 70 3.21 -2.72 -24.82
CA ASP A 70 4.19 -1.88 -25.54
C ASP A 70 3.69 -0.42 -25.66
N ASP A 71 2.46 -0.11 -25.24
CA ASP A 71 1.89 1.23 -25.34
C ASP A 71 2.19 2.08 -24.09
N LYS A 72 2.94 3.17 -24.31
CA LYS A 72 3.27 4.17 -23.28
C LYS A 72 2.03 4.87 -22.73
N ALA A 73 1.01 5.10 -23.55
CA ALA A 73 -0.23 5.76 -23.15
C ALA A 73 -1.04 4.87 -22.20
N GLU A 74 -1.14 3.57 -22.47
CA GLU A 74 -1.78 2.60 -21.59
C GLU A 74 -1.08 2.52 -20.23
N LEU A 75 0.26 2.44 -20.23
CA LEU A 75 1.03 2.45 -18.99
C LEU A 75 0.82 3.75 -18.20
N ALA A 76 0.84 4.90 -18.86
CA ALA A 76 0.61 6.19 -18.21
C ALA A 76 -0.82 6.31 -17.64
N ALA A 77 -1.83 5.79 -18.35
CA ALA A 77 -3.21 5.74 -17.89
C ALA A 77 -3.35 4.84 -16.65
N LEU A 78 -2.71 3.66 -16.66
CA LEU A 78 -2.68 2.77 -15.51
C LEU A 78 -2.06 3.44 -14.29
N LEU A 79 -0.90 4.10 -14.43
CA LEU A 79 -0.23 4.76 -13.31
C LEU A 79 -1.11 5.88 -12.70
N ARG A 80 -1.87 6.62 -13.50
CA ARG A 80 -2.85 7.61 -13.02
C ARG A 80 -4.02 6.96 -12.27
N ALA A 81 -4.54 5.85 -12.80
CA ALA A 81 -5.62 5.09 -12.18
C ALA A 81 -5.16 4.49 -10.83
N TRP A 82 -3.99 3.85 -10.80
CA TRP A 82 -3.35 3.35 -9.57
C TRP A 82 -3.11 4.46 -8.55
N THR A 83 -2.66 5.64 -8.97
CA THR A 83 -2.48 6.77 -8.06
C THR A 83 -3.78 7.17 -7.37
N THR A 84 -4.88 7.21 -8.13
CA THR A 84 -6.21 7.54 -7.60
C THR A 84 -6.70 6.47 -6.63
N ALA A 85 -6.58 5.20 -7.01
CA ALA A 85 -6.96 4.07 -6.14
C ALA A 85 -6.11 4.01 -4.87
N ALA A 86 -4.80 4.25 -4.96
CA ALA A 86 -3.90 4.25 -3.82
C ALA A 86 -4.23 5.36 -2.82
N GLU A 87 -4.53 6.57 -3.30
CA GLU A 87 -4.95 7.68 -2.42
C GLU A 87 -6.24 7.35 -1.66
N ARG A 88 -7.18 6.63 -2.29
CA ARG A 88 -8.42 6.19 -1.65
C ARG A 88 -8.17 5.08 -0.63
N MET A 89 -7.45 4.03 -1.02
CA MET A 89 -7.18 2.89 -0.13
C MET A 89 -6.36 3.29 1.10
N THR A 90 -5.44 4.24 0.99
CA THR A 90 -4.66 4.76 2.14
C THR A 90 -5.53 5.56 3.13
N ARG A 91 -6.74 5.96 2.73
CA ARG A 91 -7.79 6.49 3.60
C ARG A 91 -8.77 5.41 4.08
N GLY A 92 -8.56 4.14 3.76
CA GLY A 92 -9.50 3.07 4.07
C GLY A 92 -10.77 3.11 3.22
N GLU A 93 -10.73 3.82 2.08
CA GLU A 93 -11.83 3.84 1.11
C GLU A 93 -11.62 2.76 0.03
N GLU A 94 -12.71 2.36 -0.62
CA GLU A 94 -12.68 1.50 -1.81
C GLU A 94 -11.91 2.17 -2.97
N THR A 95 -11.37 1.37 -3.90
CA THR A 95 -10.61 1.84 -5.08
C THR A 95 -11.34 2.88 -5.93
N THR A 96 -12.66 2.83 -5.93
CA THR A 96 -13.58 3.78 -6.55
C THR A 96 -14.81 3.96 -5.63
N PRO A 97 -15.51 5.11 -5.65
CA PRO A 97 -16.70 5.30 -4.83
C PRO A 97 -17.77 4.22 -5.09
N ASN A 98 -18.16 3.49 -4.04
CA ASN A 98 -19.10 2.37 -4.10
C ASN A 98 -18.65 1.22 -5.04
N GLY A 99 -17.34 1.02 -5.20
CA GLY A 99 -16.78 0.05 -6.13
C GLY A 99 -17.09 -1.42 -5.82
N ALA A 100 -17.30 -1.79 -4.56
CA ALA A 100 -17.50 -3.16 -4.12
C ALA A 100 -18.96 -3.61 -4.21
N VAL A 101 -19.92 -2.71 -3.95
CA VAL A 101 -21.35 -3.06 -3.84
C VAL A 101 -22.30 -2.17 -4.64
N GLY A 102 -21.83 -1.04 -5.20
CA GLY A 102 -22.70 0.00 -5.76
C GLY A 102 -22.92 -0.02 -7.27
N LEU A 103 -22.27 -0.91 -8.03
CA LEU A 103 -22.29 -0.90 -9.50
C LEU A 103 -23.44 -1.70 -10.15
N GLY A 104 -24.35 -2.23 -9.33
CA GLY A 104 -25.50 -3.03 -9.78
C GLY A 104 -25.19 -4.51 -10.00
N GLN A 105 -26.25 -5.32 -10.14
CA GLN A 105 -26.19 -6.78 -10.14
C GLN A 105 -25.41 -7.39 -11.31
N TYR A 106 -25.36 -6.71 -12.46
CA TYR A 106 -24.81 -7.25 -13.71
C TYR A 106 -23.42 -6.68 -14.07
N SER A 107 -22.83 -5.87 -13.18
CA SER A 107 -21.50 -5.29 -13.38
C SER A 107 -20.50 -5.97 -12.44
N PRO A 108 -19.30 -6.36 -12.92
CA PRO A 108 -18.25 -6.77 -11.99
C PRO A 108 -17.89 -5.57 -11.09
N PRO A 109 -17.65 -5.80 -9.79
CA PRO A 109 -17.30 -4.73 -8.88
C PRO A 109 -15.91 -4.15 -9.24
N ALA A 110 -15.75 -2.84 -9.02
CA ALA A 110 -14.50 -2.12 -9.23
C ALA A 110 -13.55 -2.21 -8.02
N ASP A 111 -14.04 -2.65 -6.87
CA ASP A 111 -13.23 -3.04 -5.71
C ASP A 111 -13.58 -4.49 -5.34
N THR A 112 -12.60 -5.32 -4.98
CA THR A 112 -12.84 -6.73 -4.66
C THR A 112 -13.55 -6.96 -3.33
N GLY A 113 -13.67 -5.93 -2.48
CA GLY A 113 -14.58 -5.87 -1.33
C GLY A 113 -14.08 -6.52 -0.05
N GLU A 114 -12.95 -7.23 -0.06
CA GLU A 114 -12.44 -7.94 1.12
C GLU A 114 -11.97 -7.01 2.24
N ALA A 115 -11.72 -5.72 1.98
CA ALA A 115 -11.38 -4.75 3.02
C ALA A 115 -12.58 -3.93 3.54
N LEU A 116 -13.80 -4.21 3.07
CA LEU A 116 -15.00 -3.51 3.56
C LEU A 116 -15.17 -3.69 5.08
N GLY A 117 -15.31 -2.57 5.79
CA GLY A 117 -15.45 -2.55 7.24
C GLY A 117 -14.13 -2.61 8.02
N LEU A 118 -12.98 -2.69 7.34
CA LEU A 118 -11.67 -2.54 7.96
C LEU A 118 -11.25 -1.05 7.96
N PRO A 119 -10.47 -0.59 8.96
CA PRO A 119 -9.89 0.74 8.95
C PRO A 119 -8.75 0.84 7.93
N ALA A 120 -8.24 2.07 7.71
CA ALA A 120 -7.09 2.32 6.83
C ALA A 120 -5.80 1.59 7.29
N SER A 121 -5.70 1.22 8.58
CA SER A 121 -4.63 0.37 9.13
C SER A 121 -3.21 0.85 8.81
N ASN A 122 -3.00 2.16 8.88
CA ASN A 122 -1.78 2.88 8.53
C ASN A 122 -1.23 2.51 7.16
N LEU A 123 -2.10 2.15 6.20
CA LEU A 123 -1.70 1.71 4.88
C LEU A 123 -0.83 2.78 4.19
N THR A 124 0.33 2.34 3.73
CA THR A 124 1.15 3.08 2.77
C THR A 124 1.40 2.23 1.53
N LEU A 125 1.33 2.88 0.37
CA LEU A 125 1.66 2.27 -0.92
C LEU A 125 2.82 3.04 -1.54
N THR A 126 3.97 2.37 -1.67
CA THR A 126 5.19 2.95 -2.24
C THR A 126 5.50 2.26 -3.56
N ILE A 127 5.54 3.02 -4.66
CA ILE A 127 5.89 2.50 -5.99
C ILE A 127 7.37 2.75 -6.31
N GLY A 128 8.00 1.78 -6.96
CA GLY A 128 9.36 1.89 -7.50
C GLY A 128 9.46 1.36 -8.93
N PHE A 129 10.42 1.87 -9.69
CA PHE A 129 10.66 1.47 -11.07
C PHE A 129 11.98 0.72 -11.21
N GLY A 130 11.91 -0.50 -11.71
CA GLY A 130 13.07 -1.36 -11.93
C GLY A 130 13.79 -1.06 -13.25
N PRO A 131 15.04 -1.53 -13.41
CA PRO A 131 15.83 -1.33 -14.63
C PRO A 131 15.12 -1.77 -15.92
N GLY A 132 14.30 -2.83 -15.85
CA GLY A 132 13.57 -3.39 -17.00
C GLY A 132 12.52 -2.47 -17.61
N LEU A 133 12.10 -1.43 -16.89
CA LEU A 133 11.22 -0.39 -17.44
C LEU A 133 11.97 0.54 -18.40
N PHE A 134 13.29 0.67 -18.24
CA PHE A 134 14.15 1.58 -19.00
C PHE A 134 14.86 0.90 -20.19
N GLY A 135 14.74 -0.42 -20.34
CA GLY A 135 15.34 -1.15 -21.46
C GLY A 135 15.90 -2.53 -21.08
N PRO A 136 16.99 -2.96 -21.74
CA PRO A 136 17.63 -4.25 -21.49
C PRO A 136 18.13 -4.38 -20.05
N THR A 137 18.08 -5.61 -19.52
CA THR A 137 18.66 -5.98 -18.22
C THR A 137 19.39 -7.31 -18.34
N PRO A 138 20.28 -7.68 -17.39
CA PRO A 138 20.91 -9.00 -17.39
C PRO A 138 19.89 -10.18 -17.41
N LEU A 139 18.72 -10.02 -16.79
CA LEU A 139 17.65 -11.03 -16.78
C LEU A 139 16.81 -11.04 -18.07
N LYS A 140 16.81 -9.95 -18.83
CA LYS A 140 16.03 -9.75 -20.07
C LYS A 140 16.88 -8.97 -21.08
N PRO A 141 17.94 -9.58 -21.65
CA PRO A 141 18.87 -8.87 -22.52
C PRO A 141 18.23 -8.40 -23.83
N ASP A 142 17.24 -9.14 -24.33
CA ASP A 142 16.55 -8.83 -25.60
C ASP A 142 15.47 -7.75 -25.47
N ARG A 143 15.24 -7.23 -24.27
CA ARG A 143 14.19 -6.24 -24.03
C ARG A 143 14.62 -4.88 -24.56
N ARG A 144 13.96 -4.40 -25.61
CA ARG A 144 14.14 -3.04 -26.15
C ARG A 144 13.61 -1.96 -25.20
N ASP A 145 14.03 -0.72 -25.43
CA ASP A 145 13.41 0.46 -24.82
C ASP A 145 12.01 0.71 -25.43
N ARG A 146 10.98 0.13 -24.83
CA ARG A 146 9.60 0.18 -25.31
C ARG A 146 8.97 1.56 -25.22
N PHE A 147 9.44 2.40 -24.29
CA PHE A 147 8.75 3.63 -23.90
C PHE A 147 9.58 4.91 -24.16
N GLY A 148 10.77 4.76 -24.76
CA GLY A 148 11.73 5.85 -24.97
C GLY A 148 12.27 6.39 -23.65
N LEU A 149 12.44 5.53 -22.65
CA LEU A 149 12.84 5.91 -21.29
C LEU A 149 14.32 5.67 -21.00
N ALA A 150 15.09 5.00 -21.87
CA ALA A 150 16.48 4.64 -21.59
C ALA A 150 17.34 5.83 -21.14
N ALA A 151 17.17 6.99 -21.79
CA ALA A 151 17.89 8.22 -21.45
C ALA A 151 17.48 8.84 -20.09
N ARG A 152 16.39 8.37 -19.49
CA ARG A 152 15.83 8.81 -18.20
C ARG A 152 16.12 7.83 -17.06
N ARG A 153 16.84 6.73 -17.31
CA ARG A 153 17.31 5.82 -16.26
C ARG A 153 18.20 6.59 -15.28
N PRO A 154 17.89 6.63 -13.97
CA PRO A 154 18.78 7.25 -12.99
C PRO A 154 20.17 6.60 -13.01
N ALA A 155 21.23 7.40 -12.94
CA ALA A 155 22.60 6.89 -12.97
C ALA A 155 22.91 5.93 -11.81
N ALA A 156 22.32 6.18 -10.64
CA ALA A 156 22.45 5.33 -9.46
C ALA A 156 21.65 4.01 -9.55
N LEU A 157 20.75 3.84 -10.52
CA LEU A 157 20.00 2.60 -10.75
C LEU A 157 20.87 1.61 -11.53
N VAL A 158 21.90 1.09 -10.87
CA VAL A 158 22.88 0.14 -11.42
C VAL A 158 22.46 -1.31 -11.16
N ASP A 159 22.90 -2.21 -12.04
CA ASP A 159 22.72 -3.65 -11.81
C ASP A 159 23.69 -4.12 -10.72
N LEU A 160 23.20 -4.97 -9.81
CA LEU A 160 24.04 -5.48 -8.72
C LEU A 160 25.08 -6.48 -9.26
N PRO A 161 26.34 -6.42 -8.78
CA PRO A 161 27.32 -7.44 -9.09
C PRO A 161 26.95 -8.75 -8.39
N ALA A 162 27.52 -9.87 -8.88
CA ALA A 162 27.37 -11.15 -8.21
C ALA A 162 28.06 -11.14 -6.84
N PHE A 163 27.36 -11.59 -5.80
CA PHE A 163 27.91 -11.73 -4.45
C PHE A 163 28.30 -13.17 -4.13
N PRO A 164 29.37 -13.40 -3.32
CA PRO A 164 29.76 -14.73 -2.89
C PRO A 164 28.60 -15.47 -2.19
N ARG A 165 28.35 -16.72 -2.61
CA ARG A 165 27.31 -17.62 -2.07
C ARG A 165 25.87 -17.16 -2.32
N GLU A 166 25.64 -16.20 -3.20
CA GLU A 166 24.28 -15.88 -3.62
C GLU A 166 23.65 -17.08 -4.36
N ARG A 167 22.37 -17.32 -4.09
CA ARG A 167 21.55 -18.34 -4.75
C ARG A 167 20.24 -17.70 -5.18
N ILE A 168 20.35 -16.79 -6.13
CA ILE A 168 19.24 -15.99 -6.61
C ILE A 168 18.32 -16.87 -7.46
N ASP A 169 17.03 -16.94 -7.09
CA ASP A 169 16.00 -17.52 -7.93
C ASP A 169 15.55 -16.48 -8.97
N PRO A 170 15.79 -16.69 -10.28
CA PRO A 170 15.41 -15.74 -11.32
C PRO A 170 13.90 -15.44 -11.34
N ASN A 171 13.06 -16.39 -10.93
CA ASN A 171 11.61 -16.24 -10.91
C ASN A 171 11.12 -15.35 -9.76
N ARG A 172 11.95 -15.12 -8.75
CA ARG A 172 11.66 -14.27 -7.58
C ARG A 172 12.55 -13.01 -7.55
N SER A 173 13.07 -12.64 -8.72
CA SER A 173 14.04 -11.55 -8.88
C SER A 173 13.66 -10.63 -10.04
N GLY A 174 14.06 -9.36 -9.95
CA GLY A 174 13.75 -8.34 -10.95
C GLY A 174 12.27 -7.94 -10.96
N GLY A 175 11.84 -7.32 -12.05
CA GLY A 175 10.53 -6.69 -12.23
C GLY A 175 10.68 -5.27 -12.78
N ASP A 176 9.68 -4.82 -13.54
CA ASP A 176 9.65 -3.48 -14.13
C ASP A 176 9.12 -2.44 -13.14
N ILE A 177 8.13 -2.83 -12.32
CA ILE A 177 7.51 -1.97 -11.32
C ILE A 177 7.37 -2.77 -10.03
N CYS A 178 7.74 -2.19 -8.89
CA CYS A 178 7.42 -2.77 -7.59
C CYS A 178 6.43 -1.89 -6.82
N VAL A 179 5.60 -2.54 -6.01
CA VAL A 179 4.73 -1.87 -5.05
C VAL A 179 4.96 -2.51 -3.68
N GLN A 180 5.31 -1.67 -2.71
CA GLN A 180 5.37 -2.02 -1.30
C GLN A 180 4.07 -1.58 -0.63
N ALA A 181 3.25 -2.53 -0.18
CA ALA A 181 2.07 -2.27 0.62
C ALA A 181 2.35 -2.63 2.08
N CYS A 182 2.47 -1.62 2.94
CA CYS A 182 2.66 -1.81 4.38
C CYS A 182 1.43 -1.33 5.14
N ALA A 183 0.94 -2.14 6.08
CA ALA A 183 -0.22 -1.84 6.91
C ALA A 183 -0.12 -2.61 8.23
N ASP A 184 -0.87 -2.23 9.26
CA ASP A 184 -0.93 -2.98 10.52
C ASP A 184 -1.82 -4.22 10.40
N ASP A 185 -2.77 -4.19 9.46
CA ASP A 185 -3.64 -5.31 9.11
C ASP A 185 -3.17 -5.97 7.79
N PRO A 186 -2.86 -7.29 7.78
CA PRO A 186 -2.38 -7.96 6.58
C PRO A 186 -3.45 -8.05 5.48
N GLN A 187 -4.74 -8.07 5.83
CA GLN A 187 -5.84 -8.13 4.87
C GLN A 187 -5.95 -6.83 4.08
N VAL A 188 -5.68 -5.68 4.71
CA VAL A 188 -5.62 -4.37 4.04
C VAL A 188 -4.46 -4.31 3.03
N ALA A 189 -3.27 -4.81 3.40
CA ALA A 189 -2.13 -4.86 2.47
C ALA A 189 -2.38 -5.83 1.30
N VAL A 190 -3.03 -6.98 1.55
CA VAL A 190 -3.42 -7.93 0.51
C VAL A 190 -4.45 -7.35 -0.44
N HIS A 191 -5.48 -6.69 0.09
CA HIS A 191 -6.52 -6.01 -0.68
C HIS A 191 -5.94 -4.98 -1.64
N ALA A 192 -5.02 -4.15 -1.15
CA ALA A 192 -4.41 -3.11 -1.98
C ALA A 192 -3.64 -3.71 -3.17
N VAL A 193 -2.77 -4.70 -2.92
CA VAL A 193 -2.02 -5.37 -4.00
C VAL A 193 -2.95 -6.09 -4.97
N ARG A 194 -3.98 -6.78 -4.48
CA ARG A 194 -4.95 -7.50 -5.31
C ARG A 194 -5.69 -6.55 -6.25
N ASN A 195 -6.15 -5.40 -5.74
CA ASN A 195 -6.86 -4.42 -6.55
C ASN A 195 -5.95 -3.74 -7.57
N LEU A 196 -4.70 -3.40 -7.21
CA LEU A 196 -3.74 -2.86 -8.17
C LEU A 196 -3.46 -3.86 -9.30
N ALA A 197 -3.23 -5.14 -8.97
CA ALA A 197 -3.05 -6.20 -9.96
C ALA A 197 -4.29 -6.36 -10.86
N ARG A 198 -5.50 -6.32 -10.29
CA ARG A 198 -6.76 -6.38 -11.05
C ARG A 198 -6.90 -5.22 -12.04
N MET A 199 -6.64 -3.99 -11.59
CA MET A 199 -6.69 -2.79 -12.43
C MET A 199 -5.62 -2.79 -13.52
N GLY A 200 -4.49 -3.46 -13.27
CA GLY A 200 -3.38 -3.59 -14.20
C GLY A 200 -3.54 -4.67 -15.26
N PHE A 201 -4.62 -5.46 -15.25
CA PHE A 201 -4.83 -6.55 -16.18
C PHE A 201 -4.72 -6.08 -17.64
N GLY A 202 -3.91 -6.78 -18.44
CA GLY A 202 -3.60 -6.41 -19.83
C GLY A 202 -2.44 -5.44 -20.01
N VAL A 203 -2.06 -4.69 -18.97
CA VAL A 203 -0.95 -3.71 -19.01
C VAL A 203 0.27 -4.21 -18.24
N VAL A 204 0.04 -4.85 -17.08
CA VAL A 204 1.05 -5.47 -16.22
C VAL A 204 0.66 -6.89 -15.80
N ALA A 205 1.65 -7.71 -15.46
CA ALA A 205 1.48 -9.03 -14.89
C ALA A 205 2.30 -9.17 -13.60
N VAL A 206 1.74 -9.83 -12.59
CA VAL A 206 2.49 -10.14 -11.36
C VAL A 206 3.63 -11.09 -11.71
N ARG A 207 4.86 -10.67 -11.39
CA ARG A 207 6.06 -11.49 -11.58
C ARG A 207 6.31 -12.36 -10.36
N TRP A 208 6.32 -11.75 -9.18
CA TRP A 208 6.42 -12.42 -7.90
C TRP A 208 5.84 -11.51 -6.80
N SER A 209 5.45 -12.12 -5.69
CA SER A 209 5.05 -11.39 -4.48
C SER A 209 5.63 -12.04 -3.23
N GLN A 210 5.70 -11.25 -2.16
CA GLN A 210 6.19 -11.69 -0.86
C GLN A 210 5.33 -11.07 0.24
N LEU A 211 4.82 -11.93 1.11
CA LEU A 211 4.21 -11.50 2.38
C LEU A 211 5.30 -11.43 3.45
N GLY A 212 5.30 -10.35 4.22
CA GLY A 212 6.12 -10.15 5.40
C GLY A 212 5.24 -10.01 6.63
N PHE A 213 5.65 -10.63 7.73
CA PHE A 213 4.99 -10.50 9.02
C PHE A 213 5.97 -10.00 10.06
N GLY A 214 5.47 -9.13 10.94
CA GLY A 214 6.28 -8.54 11.98
C GLY A 214 7.19 -7.44 11.43
N ARG A 215 7.55 -6.53 12.32
CA ARG A 215 8.51 -5.48 12.03
C ARG A 215 9.90 -6.08 12.14
N THR A 216 10.77 -5.84 11.17
CA THR A 216 12.22 -6.12 11.29
C THR A 216 13.05 -4.84 11.20
N SER A 217 12.39 -3.69 11.32
CA SER A 217 13.02 -2.38 11.39
C SER A 217 12.20 -1.45 12.29
N SER A 218 12.87 -0.41 12.78
CA SER A 218 12.25 0.79 13.32
C SER A 218 12.69 1.98 12.49
N THR A 219 11.77 2.91 12.23
CA THR A 219 12.03 4.12 11.44
C THR A 219 11.84 5.40 12.26
N THR A 220 11.30 5.30 13.48
CA THR A 220 11.17 6.42 14.43
C THR A 220 11.80 6.06 15.77
N ARG A 221 12.10 7.07 16.60
CA ARG A 221 12.64 6.84 17.95
C ARG A 221 11.59 6.34 18.95
N SER A 222 10.31 6.63 18.70
CA SER A 222 9.19 6.16 19.53
C SER A 222 8.99 4.64 19.44
N GLN A 223 9.49 4.03 18.36
CA GLN A 223 9.35 2.62 18.10
C GLN A 223 10.40 1.77 18.81
N SER A 224 9.96 0.82 19.63
CA SER A 224 10.85 -0.23 20.14
C SER A 224 11.42 -1.05 18.99
N THR A 225 12.72 -1.31 19.00
CA THR A 225 13.37 -2.18 18.00
C THR A 225 12.81 -3.59 18.06
N PRO A 226 12.23 -4.11 16.97
CA PRO A 226 11.66 -5.45 16.94
C PRO A 226 12.76 -6.52 16.82
N ARG A 227 12.38 -7.81 16.82
CA ARG A 227 13.32 -8.93 16.65
C ARG A 227 13.13 -9.61 15.30
N ASN A 228 14.24 -9.99 14.68
CA ASN A 228 14.22 -10.85 13.50
C ASN A 228 14.00 -12.32 13.88
N LEU A 229 13.89 -13.21 12.89
CA LEU A 229 13.63 -14.64 13.10
C LEU A 229 14.76 -15.39 13.80
N PHE A 230 15.96 -14.82 13.89
CA PHE A 230 17.06 -15.33 14.71
C PHE A 230 16.98 -14.86 16.17
N GLY A 231 15.97 -14.06 16.51
CA GLY A 231 15.72 -13.56 17.85
C GLY A 231 16.54 -12.33 18.23
N PHE A 232 17.30 -11.71 17.32
CA PHE A 232 18.09 -10.50 17.61
C PHE A 232 17.28 -9.23 17.33
N LYS A 233 17.53 -8.17 18.11
CA LYS A 233 16.95 -6.85 17.83
C LYS A 233 17.49 -6.32 16.50
N ASP A 234 16.59 -5.92 15.60
CA ASP A 234 16.93 -5.53 14.24
C ASP A 234 16.40 -4.11 13.92
N GLY A 235 17.31 -3.21 13.51
CA GLY A 235 17.02 -1.79 13.31
C GLY A 235 17.47 -0.83 14.43
N THR A 236 18.32 -1.25 15.38
CA THR A 236 18.80 -0.38 16.49
C THR A 236 19.60 0.84 15.99
N ALA A 237 20.52 0.63 15.05
CA ALA A 237 21.40 1.66 14.50
C ALA A 237 20.95 2.10 13.09
N ASN A 238 19.64 2.22 12.87
CA ASN A 238 19.06 2.70 11.62
C ASN A 238 18.87 4.22 11.65
N LEU A 239 18.84 4.85 10.47
CA LEU A 239 18.38 6.23 10.34
C LEU A 239 16.92 6.35 10.77
N ARG A 240 16.61 7.42 11.49
CA ARG A 240 15.24 7.71 11.95
C ARG A 240 14.63 8.84 11.14
N ALA A 241 13.31 8.90 11.13
CA ALA A 241 12.53 9.96 10.50
C ALA A 241 12.95 11.36 11.00
N GLU A 242 13.39 11.46 12.25
CA GLU A 242 13.81 12.74 12.83
C GLU A 242 15.26 13.14 12.44
N ASP A 243 16.05 12.22 11.85
CA ASP A 243 17.44 12.46 11.41
C ASP A 243 17.49 13.17 10.04
N THR A 244 16.74 14.25 9.89
CA THR A 244 16.48 14.92 8.59
C THR A 244 17.72 15.21 7.75
N ALA A 245 18.79 15.74 8.36
CA ALA A 245 20.05 16.02 7.65
C ALA A 245 20.72 14.74 7.11
N LEU A 246 20.74 13.66 7.91
CA LEU A 246 21.29 12.38 7.46
C LEU A 246 20.39 11.72 6.42
N LEU A 247 19.08 11.88 6.52
CA LEU A 247 18.16 11.39 5.50
C LEU A 247 18.38 12.11 4.16
N ASP A 248 18.57 13.43 4.18
CA ASP A 248 18.86 14.22 2.98
C ASP A 248 20.22 13.86 2.36
N GLU A 249 21.20 13.42 3.18
CA GLU A 249 22.50 12.97 2.70
C GLU A 249 22.48 11.53 2.15
N TRP A 250 21.77 10.61 2.82
CA TRP A 250 21.93 9.16 2.59
C TRP A 250 20.73 8.46 1.96
N VAL A 251 19.54 9.07 1.94
CA VAL A 251 18.30 8.43 1.49
C VAL A 251 17.70 9.12 0.28
N TRP A 252 17.70 10.45 0.26
CA TRP A 252 17.00 11.22 -0.76
C TRP A 252 17.92 11.66 -1.88
N VAL A 253 17.50 11.43 -3.12
CA VAL A 253 18.21 11.90 -4.32
C VAL A 253 18.08 13.42 -4.41
N ASP A 254 19.20 14.11 -4.51
CA ASP A 254 19.27 15.55 -4.77
C ASP A 254 19.22 15.82 -6.29
N ASP A 255 18.79 17.02 -6.69
CA ASP A 255 18.73 17.41 -8.11
C ASP A 255 20.11 17.32 -8.79
N ARG A 256 21.20 17.45 -8.02
CA ARG A 256 22.59 17.31 -8.51
C ARG A 256 22.98 15.87 -8.80
N ASP A 257 22.34 14.88 -8.18
CA ASP A 257 22.67 13.46 -8.33
C ASP A 257 22.05 12.86 -9.59
N ASN A 258 20.99 13.49 -10.11
CA ASN A 258 20.33 13.09 -11.34
C ASN A 258 19.92 14.33 -12.15
N PRO A 259 20.89 15.10 -12.68
CA PRO A 259 20.61 16.36 -13.34
C PRO A 259 19.66 16.17 -14.51
N ALA A 260 18.64 17.02 -14.61
CA ALA A 260 17.75 17.05 -15.75
C ALA A 260 18.60 17.22 -17.02
N ARG A 261 18.54 16.24 -17.94
CA ARG A 261 19.27 16.37 -19.21
C ARG A 261 18.77 17.60 -19.96
N PRO A 262 19.65 18.35 -20.65
CA PRO A 262 19.24 19.44 -21.52
C PRO A 262 18.18 18.94 -22.49
N THR A 263 17.01 19.55 -22.47
CA THR A 263 16.01 19.36 -23.52
C THR A 263 16.57 19.99 -24.79
N GLY A 264 16.94 19.15 -25.76
CA GLY A 264 17.03 19.55 -27.17
C GLY A 264 15.64 19.50 -27.79
#